data_AF-A0A8E6YIC1-F1
#
_entry.id   AF-A0A8E6YIC1-F1
#
_cell.length_a   1.000
_cell.length_b   1.000
_cell.length_c   1.000
_cell.angle_alpha   90.00
_cell.angle_beta   90.00
_cell.angle_gamma   90.00
#
_symmetry.space_group_name_H-M   'P 1'
#
loop_
_entity.id
_entity.type
_entity.pdbx_description
1 polymer ?
#
loop_
_entity_poly.entity_id
_entity_poly.type
_entity_poly.pdbx_seq_one_letter_code
_entity_poly.pdbx_strand_id
1 'polypeptide(L)'
;LSSKQPLLKEHLRNFGKLMCFTKSYIGLSKMTTWYQYGFVQPQGPKANILVSGNEIRQFASFIMERLNITTEERPEGDDYIVVFSRASNRLILNEAELLLALAQEYKMRTVTVSLEEQTFASIVHLISGASMLVSMHGAQLITSMFLPRGAAVIELFPFAVNPEQYTPYKTLASLPGMDLQYIAWRNTVEENSVTYPDRPW
;
A
#
# COMPACT_ATOMS: atom_id res chain seq x y z
N LEU A 1 -6.69 -25.32 -5.07
CA LEU A 1 -5.39 -25.35 -4.35
C LEU A 1 -5.08 -26.80 -3.99
N SER A 2 -3.82 -27.22 -4.07
CA SER A 2 -3.41 -28.60 -3.70
C SER A 2 -3.72 -28.85 -2.22
N SER A 3 -4.29 -30.00 -1.88
CA SER A 3 -4.50 -30.45 -0.50
C SER A 3 -3.21 -30.96 0.18
N LYS A 4 -2.11 -31.04 -0.58
CA LYS A 4 -0.81 -31.48 -0.07
C LYS A 4 -0.10 -30.36 0.68
N GLN A 5 0.54 -30.70 1.79
CA GLN A 5 1.43 -29.80 2.54
C GLN A 5 2.55 -29.29 1.62
N PRO A 6 2.85 -27.97 1.64
CA PRO A 6 3.95 -27.42 0.86
C PRO A 6 5.29 -27.95 1.37
N LEU A 7 6.18 -28.30 0.43
CA LEU A 7 7.56 -28.64 0.76
C LEU A 7 8.37 -27.35 0.89
N LEU A 8 8.94 -27.12 2.08
CA LEU A 8 9.87 -26.02 2.32
C LEU A 8 11.25 -26.38 1.77
N LYS A 9 12.06 -25.35 1.45
CA LYS A 9 13.45 -25.53 0.98
C LYS A 9 14.27 -26.44 1.90
N GLU A 10 14.00 -26.40 3.20
CA GLU A 10 14.66 -27.24 4.20
C GLU A 10 14.30 -28.72 4.06
N HIS A 11 13.05 -29.03 3.75
CA HIS A 11 12.60 -30.40 3.50
C HIS A 11 13.32 -31.01 2.29
N LEU A 12 13.70 -30.18 1.32
CA LEU A 12 14.37 -30.64 0.08
C LEU A 12 15.83 -31.08 0.30
N ARG A 13 16.47 -30.70 1.42
CA ARG A 13 17.89 -31.01 1.69
C ARG A 13 18.16 -32.52 1.79
N ASN A 14 17.14 -33.30 2.12
CA ASN A 14 17.26 -34.75 2.32
C ASN A 14 16.99 -35.57 1.05
N PHE A 15 16.56 -34.94 -0.06
CA PHE A 15 16.10 -35.63 -1.27
C PHE A 15 17.20 -35.84 -2.32
N GLY A 16 18.47 -35.88 -1.91
CA GLY A 16 19.62 -36.07 -2.80
C GLY A 16 20.11 -34.77 -3.46
N LYS A 17 21.15 -34.88 -4.30
CA LYS A 17 21.83 -33.72 -4.91
C LYS A 17 21.03 -33.05 -6.03
N LEU A 18 20.08 -33.76 -6.64
CA LEU A 18 19.32 -33.30 -7.80
C LEU A 18 17.86 -33.73 -7.66
N MET A 19 16.94 -32.77 -7.76
CA MET A 19 15.50 -32.99 -7.71
C MET A 19 14.88 -32.57 -9.03
N CYS A 20 14.19 -33.51 -9.68
CA CYS A 20 13.51 -33.26 -10.95
C CYS A 20 12.01 -33.01 -10.70
N PHE A 21 11.50 -31.88 -11.18
CA PHE A 21 10.07 -31.60 -11.21
C PHE A 21 9.57 -31.76 -12.63
N THR A 22 8.52 -32.56 -12.84
CA THR A 22 7.90 -32.73 -14.17
C THR A 22 7.17 -31.46 -14.64
N LYS A 23 6.71 -30.63 -13.70
CA LYS A 23 6.14 -29.31 -13.94
C LYS A 23 6.61 -28.36 -12.83
N SER A 24 7.08 -27.18 -13.21
CA SER A 24 7.39 -26.09 -12.28
C SER A 24 6.70 -24.81 -12.75
N TYR A 25 6.16 -24.06 -11.80
CA TYR A 25 5.64 -22.72 -12.03
C TYR A 25 6.52 -21.78 -11.22
N ILE A 26 7.23 -20.87 -11.89
CA ILE A 26 8.19 -19.96 -11.27
C ILE A 26 7.70 -18.53 -11.51
N GLY A 27 7.70 -17.73 -10.44
CA GLY A 27 7.28 -16.34 -10.46
C GLY A 27 5.79 -16.15 -10.18
N LEU A 28 5.39 -14.88 -10.17
CA LEU A 28 3.99 -14.48 -9.97
C LEU A 28 3.22 -14.64 -11.28
N SER A 29 1.94 -15.03 -11.17
CA SER A 29 1.04 -14.97 -12.31
C SER A 29 0.96 -13.54 -12.83
N LYS A 30 1.25 -13.33 -14.12
CA LYS A 30 1.08 -12.02 -14.75
C LYS A 30 -0.38 -11.60 -14.85
N MET A 31 -1.32 -12.52 -14.62
CA MET A 31 -2.75 -12.25 -14.66
C MET A 31 -3.20 -11.29 -13.56
N THR A 32 -2.56 -11.32 -12.39
CA THR A 32 -2.88 -10.47 -11.23
C THR A 32 -1.99 -9.22 -11.16
N THR A 33 -1.39 -8.80 -12.27
CA THR A 33 -0.53 -7.60 -12.30
C THR A 33 -1.25 -6.46 -13.00
N TRP A 34 -1.28 -5.29 -12.37
CA TRP A 34 -1.93 -4.06 -12.89
C TRP A 34 -0.94 -2.96 -13.25
N TYR A 35 0.28 -3.00 -12.69
CA TYR A 35 1.32 -1.99 -12.88
C TYR A 35 2.66 -2.65 -13.23
N GLN A 36 3.51 -1.94 -13.98
CA GLN A 36 4.87 -2.37 -14.30
C GLN A 36 5.89 -1.27 -14.00
N TYR A 37 7.03 -1.65 -13.44
CA TYR A 37 8.08 -0.76 -12.94
C TYR A 37 9.18 -0.44 -13.95
N GLY A 38 8.92 -0.71 -15.23
CA GLY A 38 9.72 -0.18 -16.31
C GLY A 38 11.09 -0.82 -16.54
N PHE A 39 11.22 -2.12 -16.32
CA PHE A 39 12.46 -2.86 -16.62
C PHE A 39 12.82 -2.93 -18.11
N VAL A 40 11.85 -2.70 -19.01
CA VAL A 40 12.02 -2.78 -20.48
C VAL A 40 11.42 -1.56 -21.20
N GLN A 41 10.44 -0.91 -20.60
CA GLN A 41 9.70 0.25 -21.12
C GLN A 41 9.51 1.26 -19.99
N PRO A 42 9.06 2.50 -20.22
CA PRO A 42 8.75 3.42 -19.12
C PRO A 42 7.71 2.80 -18.17
N GLN A 43 7.85 2.98 -16.85
CA GLN A 43 6.90 2.47 -15.86
C GLN A 43 5.47 3.02 -16.08
N GLY A 44 4.46 2.30 -15.61
CA GLY A 44 3.06 2.72 -15.72
C GLY A 44 2.05 1.58 -15.63
N PRO A 45 0.74 1.89 -15.78
CA PRO A 45 -0.31 0.88 -15.89
C PRO A 45 -0.02 -0.11 -17.01
N LYS A 46 -0.42 -1.37 -16.84
CA LYS A 46 -0.35 -2.34 -17.93
C LYS A 46 -1.46 -2.07 -18.95
N ALA A 47 -1.19 -2.23 -20.24
CA ALA A 47 -2.19 -2.00 -21.30
C ALA A 47 -3.37 -2.99 -21.27
N ASN A 48 -3.16 -4.22 -20.76
CA ASN A 48 -4.16 -5.28 -20.67
C ASN A 48 -4.28 -5.78 -19.23
N ILE A 49 -4.88 -4.97 -18.37
CA ILE A 49 -5.14 -5.35 -16.97
C ILE A 49 -6.28 -6.37 -16.96
N LEU A 50 -5.99 -7.59 -16.51
CA LEU A 50 -6.97 -8.69 -16.42
C LEU A 50 -7.58 -8.84 -15.02
N VAL A 51 -7.05 -8.08 -14.05
CA VAL A 51 -7.49 -8.09 -12.66
C VAL A 51 -8.35 -6.86 -12.39
N SER A 52 -9.45 -7.04 -11.65
CA SER A 52 -10.29 -5.94 -11.18
C SER A 52 -10.05 -5.69 -9.70
N GLY A 53 -10.64 -4.62 -9.17
CA GLY A 53 -10.64 -4.34 -7.74
C GLY A 53 -11.35 -5.43 -6.94
N ASN A 54 -12.25 -6.22 -7.54
CA ASN A 54 -12.92 -7.32 -6.85
C ASN A 54 -11.95 -8.43 -6.45
N GLU A 55 -11.05 -8.86 -7.34
CA GLU A 55 -10.02 -9.85 -6.99
C GLU A 55 -9.06 -9.30 -5.92
N ILE A 56 -8.71 -8.02 -6.00
CA ILE A 56 -7.87 -7.37 -4.99
C ILE A 56 -8.56 -7.34 -3.63
N ARG A 57 -9.86 -7.00 -3.58
CA ARG A 57 -10.65 -6.99 -2.34
C ARG A 57 -10.86 -8.40 -1.76
N GLN A 58 -11.02 -9.41 -2.60
CA GLN A 58 -11.05 -10.82 -2.17
C GLN A 58 -9.71 -11.22 -1.55
N PHE A 59 -8.59 -10.84 -2.18
CA PHE A 59 -7.26 -11.08 -1.62
C PHE A 59 -7.06 -10.34 -0.29
N ALA A 60 -7.46 -9.08 -0.20
CA ALA A 60 -7.40 -8.30 1.04
C ALA A 60 -8.21 -8.98 2.16
N SER A 61 -9.43 -9.43 1.86
CA SER A 61 -10.29 -10.16 2.81
C SER A 61 -9.66 -11.47 3.27
N PHE A 62 -9.09 -12.24 2.34
CA PHE A 62 -8.34 -13.46 2.66
C PHE A 62 -7.17 -13.18 3.60
N ILE A 63 -6.41 -12.10 3.38
CA ILE A 63 -5.30 -11.73 4.27
C ILE A 63 -5.82 -11.30 5.65
N MET A 64 -6.87 -10.48 5.72
CA MET A 64 -7.47 -10.05 6.99
C MET A 64 -7.95 -11.24 7.83
N GLU A 65 -8.62 -12.22 7.20
CA GLU A 65 -9.06 -13.45 7.87
C GLU A 65 -7.87 -14.20 8.47
N ARG A 66 -6.77 -14.35 7.72
CA ARG A 66 -5.55 -15.04 8.20
C ARG A 66 -4.79 -14.28 9.28
N LEU A 67 -5.05 -12.99 9.42
CA LEU A 67 -4.54 -12.14 10.48
C LEU A 67 -5.50 -12.05 11.69
N ASN A 68 -6.64 -12.75 11.66
CA ASN A 68 -7.72 -12.67 12.65
C ASN A 68 -8.28 -11.25 12.82
N ILE A 69 -8.41 -10.52 11.71
CA ILE A 69 -8.95 -9.15 11.69
C ILE A 69 -10.43 -9.22 11.30
N THR A 70 -11.31 -8.84 12.20
CA THR A 70 -12.73 -8.66 11.95
C THR A 70 -13.05 -7.20 11.67
N THR A 71 -13.79 -6.94 10.61
CA THR A 71 -14.34 -5.60 10.31
C THR A 71 -15.66 -5.47 11.05
N GLU A 72 -15.66 -4.73 12.16
CA GLU A 72 -16.90 -4.42 12.89
C GLU A 72 -17.64 -3.28 12.20
N GLU A 73 -18.98 -3.34 12.19
CA GLU A 73 -19.80 -2.19 11.81
C GLU A 73 -19.50 -1.06 12.79
N ARG A 74 -19.03 0.07 12.26
CA ARG A 74 -18.59 1.16 13.12
C ARG A 74 -19.74 2.07 13.51
N PRO A 75 -19.75 2.55 14.76
CA PRO A 75 -20.71 3.56 15.19
C PRO A 75 -20.62 4.78 14.27
N GLU A 76 -21.78 5.37 14.01
CA GLU A 76 -21.87 6.62 13.28
C GLU A 76 -21.03 7.71 14.00
N GLY A 77 -20.06 8.30 13.30
CA GLY A 77 -19.17 9.32 13.87
C GLY A 77 -17.80 8.84 14.39
N ASP A 78 -17.42 7.57 14.26
CA ASP A 78 -16.06 7.08 14.57
C ASP A 78 -15.16 7.00 13.32
N ASP A 79 -15.31 7.96 12.41
CA ASP A 79 -14.44 8.11 11.25
C ASP A 79 -13.06 8.63 11.66
N TYR A 80 -12.02 8.06 11.05
CA TYR A 80 -10.65 8.47 11.31
C TYR A 80 -9.77 8.42 10.08
N ILE A 81 -8.75 9.26 10.12
CA ILE A 81 -7.72 9.40 9.10
C ILE A 81 -6.46 8.72 9.60
N VAL A 82 -5.88 7.83 8.79
CA VAL A 82 -4.57 7.24 9.07
C VAL A 82 -3.50 8.04 8.34
N VAL A 83 -2.45 8.41 9.04
CA VAL A 83 -1.24 9.03 8.47
C VAL A 83 -0.06 8.10 8.68
N PHE A 84 0.62 7.71 7.60
CA PHE A 84 1.87 6.97 7.70
C PHE A 84 3.03 7.90 8.09
N SER A 85 3.60 7.66 9.26
CA SER A 85 4.88 8.21 9.68
C SER A 85 6.03 7.33 9.20
N ARG A 86 7.21 7.92 9.08
CA ARG A 86 8.45 7.25 8.65
C ARG A 86 9.58 7.74 9.51
N ALA A 87 10.55 6.87 9.81
CA ALA A 87 11.68 7.23 10.67
C ALA A 87 12.95 7.65 9.91
N SER A 88 13.10 7.23 8.65
CA SER A 88 14.41 7.30 7.96
C SER A 88 14.44 8.14 6.68
N ASN A 89 13.39 8.12 5.85
CA ASN A 89 13.42 8.79 4.55
C ASN A 89 12.04 9.28 4.14
N ARG A 90 12.01 10.32 3.29
CA ARG A 90 10.79 11.03 2.87
C ARG A 90 9.88 11.30 4.07
N LEU A 91 10.44 12.04 5.03
CA LEU A 91 9.79 12.39 6.29
C LEU A 91 8.79 13.53 6.05
N ILE A 92 7.72 13.56 6.83
CA ILE A 92 6.84 14.74 6.96
C ILE A 92 7.37 15.53 8.17
N LEU A 93 8.09 16.61 7.92
CA LEU A 93 8.80 17.32 9.00
C LEU A 93 7.85 18.05 9.96
N ASN A 94 6.69 18.47 9.47
CA ASN A 94 5.63 19.09 10.25
C ASN A 94 4.46 18.14 10.51
N GLU A 95 4.73 16.85 10.77
CA GLU A 95 3.70 15.81 10.94
C GLU A 95 2.62 16.19 11.97
N ALA A 96 3.02 16.79 13.10
CA ALA A 96 2.08 17.24 14.13
C ALA A 96 1.10 18.31 13.62
N GLU A 97 1.56 19.26 12.81
CA GLU A 97 0.72 20.29 12.20
C GLU A 97 -0.23 19.68 11.17
N LEU A 98 0.27 18.73 10.36
CA LEU A 98 -0.54 18.02 9.38
C LEU A 98 -1.66 17.23 10.05
N LEU A 99 -1.36 16.48 11.11
CA LEU A 99 -2.36 15.73 11.88
C LEU A 99 -3.43 16.68 12.44
N LEU A 100 -3.03 17.80 13.04
CA LEU A 100 -3.97 18.77 13.60
C LEU A 100 -4.86 19.38 12.50
N ALA A 101 -4.28 19.77 11.36
CA ALA A 101 -5.01 20.36 10.24
C ALA A 101 -6.02 19.36 9.66
N LEU A 102 -5.63 18.11 9.44
CA LEU A 102 -6.52 17.05 8.96
C LEU A 102 -7.68 16.81 9.93
N ALA A 103 -7.39 16.74 11.24
CA ALA A 103 -8.41 16.54 12.25
C ALA A 103 -9.44 17.69 12.29
N GLN A 104 -8.95 18.93 12.16
CA GLN A 104 -9.80 20.12 12.19
C GLN A 104 -10.64 20.30 10.93
N GLU A 105 -10.06 20.04 9.76
CA GLU A 105 -10.73 20.22 8.47
C GLU A 105 -11.85 19.19 8.29
N TYR A 106 -11.54 17.92 8.52
CA TYR A 106 -12.48 16.82 8.27
C TYR A 106 -13.36 16.46 9.47
N LYS A 107 -13.12 17.06 10.64
CA LYS A 107 -13.79 16.69 11.90
C LYS A 107 -13.66 15.20 12.23
N MET A 108 -12.55 14.60 11.84
CA MET A 108 -12.22 13.19 12.04
C MET A 108 -11.03 13.06 12.97
N ARG A 109 -10.95 11.96 13.71
CA ARG A 109 -9.77 11.69 14.53
C ARG A 109 -8.60 11.30 13.63
N THR A 110 -7.39 11.73 13.94
CA THR A 110 -6.19 11.33 13.17
C THR A 110 -5.37 10.30 13.96
N VAL A 111 -4.91 9.26 13.27
CA VAL A 111 -4.12 8.16 13.83
C VAL A 111 -2.82 8.02 13.05
N THR A 112 -1.69 7.99 13.74
CA THR A 112 -0.39 7.75 13.12
C THR A 112 -0.07 6.26 13.08
N VAL A 113 0.48 5.82 11.96
CA VAL A 113 0.93 4.44 11.73
C VAL A 113 2.40 4.45 11.29
N SER A 114 3.20 3.53 11.81
CA SER A 114 4.61 3.37 11.47
C SER A 114 4.90 1.90 11.14
N LEU A 115 5.53 1.64 9.99
CA LEU A 115 5.94 0.29 9.60
C LEU A 115 7.06 -0.24 10.51
N GLU A 116 7.86 0.66 11.07
CA GLU A 116 9.00 0.34 11.93
C GLU A 116 8.57 0.00 13.36
N GLU A 117 7.44 0.55 13.83
CA GLU A 117 6.99 0.44 15.22
C GLU A 117 5.81 -0.52 15.42
N GLN A 118 4.98 -0.72 14.40
CA GLN A 118 3.75 -1.50 14.50
C GLN A 118 3.82 -2.80 13.70
N THR A 119 3.14 -3.83 14.20
CA THR A 119 3.04 -5.11 13.47
C THR A 119 2.16 -4.95 12.24
N PHE A 120 2.45 -5.73 11.19
CA PHE A 120 1.62 -5.72 9.97
C PHE A 120 0.13 -5.97 10.26
N ALA A 121 -0.20 -6.87 11.19
CA ALA A 121 -1.58 -7.12 11.60
C ALA A 121 -2.26 -5.88 12.19
N SER A 122 -1.57 -5.15 13.08
CA SER A 122 -2.08 -3.90 13.67
C SER A 122 -2.33 -2.84 12.60
N ILE A 123 -1.40 -2.72 11.65
CA ILE A 123 -1.50 -1.76 10.53
C ILE A 123 -2.69 -2.10 9.63
N VAL A 124 -2.85 -3.37 9.25
CA VAL A 124 -3.99 -3.82 8.44
C VAL A 124 -5.30 -3.58 9.18
N HIS A 125 -5.35 -3.83 10.49
CA HIS A 125 -6.54 -3.57 11.30
C HIS A 125 -6.92 -2.08 11.27
N LEU A 126 -5.96 -1.18 11.54
CA LEU A 126 -6.19 0.27 11.48
C LEU A 126 -6.61 0.75 10.07
N ILE A 127 -5.96 0.25 9.02
CA ILE A 127 -6.26 0.68 7.65
C ILE A 127 -7.58 0.11 7.15
N SER A 128 -7.93 -1.11 7.54
CA SER A 128 -9.24 -1.70 7.21
C SER A 128 -10.42 -0.88 7.74
N GLY A 129 -10.15 -0.08 8.76
CA GLY A 129 -11.10 0.89 9.26
C GLY A 129 -11.02 2.28 8.59
N ALA A 130 -9.85 2.79 8.28
CA ALA A 130 -9.69 4.22 7.96
C ALA A 130 -10.60 4.74 6.83
N SER A 131 -11.16 5.94 7.03
CA SER A 131 -11.95 6.66 6.03
C SER A 131 -11.03 7.40 5.05
N MET A 132 -9.78 7.64 5.46
CA MET A 132 -8.73 8.23 4.64
C MET A 132 -7.35 7.70 5.04
N LEU A 133 -6.50 7.48 4.05
CA LEU A 133 -5.08 7.15 4.22
C LEU A 133 -4.21 8.24 3.59
N VAL A 134 -3.38 8.88 4.40
CA VAL A 134 -2.41 9.90 3.98
C VAL A 134 -1.00 9.35 4.14
N SER A 135 -0.18 9.43 3.09
CA SER A 135 1.19 8.94 3.16
C SER A 135 2.09 9.56 2.12
N MET A 136 3.36 9.78 2.48
CA MET A 136 4.43 9.96 1.51
C MET A 136 4.51 8.76 0.55
N HIS A 137 4.78 9.03 -0.73
CA HIS A 137 4.98 8.02 -1.77
C HIS A 137 5.97 6.95 -1.29
N GLY A 138 5.59 5.68 -1.45
CA GLY A 138 6.42 4.55 -1.04
C GLY A 138 5.65 3.23 -1.05
N ALA A 139 6.37 2.11 -0.91
CA ALA A 139 5.81 0.76 -0.99
C ALA A 139 4.66 0.51 0.00
N GLN A 140 4.65 1.20 1.15
CA GLN A 140 3.64 1.02 2.19
C GLN A 140 2.22 1.36 1.73
N LEU A 141 2.05 2.24 0.75
CA LEU A 141 0.74 2.60 0.19
C LEU A 141 0.03 1.43 -0.50
N ILE A 142 0.71 0.29 -0.72
CA ILE A 142 0.04 -0.95 -1.16
C ILE A 142 -1.02 -1.42 -0.14
N THR A 143 -0.88 -1.04 1.13
CA THR A 143 -1.87 -1.29 2.19
C THR A 143 -3.20 -0.58 1.95
N SER A 144 -3.27 0.41 1.05
CA SER A 144 -4.54 0.99 0.59
C SER A 144 -5.51 -0.06 0.04
N MET A 145 -5.04 -1.24 -0.37
CA MET A 145 -5.92 -2.34 -0.77
C MET A 145 -6.88 -2.81 0.35
N PHE A 146 -6.54 -2.55 1.60
CA PHE A 146 -7.36 -2.90 2.77
C PHE A 146 -8.42 -1.85 3.10
N LEU A 147 -8.36 -0.66 2.51
CA LEU A 147 -9.32 0.40 2.79
C LEU A 147 -10.75 0.00 2.40
N PRO A 148 -11.77 0.45 3.17
CA PRO A 148 -13.16 0.25 2.81
C PRO A 148 -13.51 0.98 1.50
N ARG A 149 -14.62 0.59 0.87
CA ARG A 149 -15.12 1.29 -0.33
C ARG A 149 -15.52 2.73 0.05
N GLY A 150 -15.24 3.68 -0.83
CA GLY A 150 -15.49 5.10 -0.61
C GLY A 150 -14.38 5.83 0.15
N ALA A 151 -13.42 5.13 0.74
CA ALA A 151 -12.29 5.75 1.43
C ALA A 151 -11.35 6.48 0.46
N ALA A 152 -10.63 7.45 1.00
CA ALA A 152 -9.67 8.27 0.24
C ALA A 152 -8.22 7.85 0.48
N VAL A 153 -7.40 7.91 -0.58
CA VAL A 153 -5.95 7.81 -0.52
C VAL A 153 -5.37 9.15 -0.95
N ILE A 154 -4.66 9.81 -0.04
CA ILE A 154 -3.88 11.02 -0.31
C ILE A 154 -2.41 10.64 -0.35
N GLU A 155 -1.87 10.58 -1.56
CA GLU A 155 -0.47 10.28 -1.80
C GLU A 155 0.36 11.56 -1.91
N LEU A 156 1.35 11.71 -1.02
CA LEU A 156 2.21 12.89 -0.94
C LEU A 156 3.53 12.66 -1.70
N PHE A 157 3.89 13.59 -2.56
CA PHE A 157 5.14 13.57 -3.32
C PHE A 157 6.07 14.70 -2.88
N PRO A 158 7.37 14.44 -2.72
CA PRO A 158 8.34 15.48 -2.39
C PRO A 158 8.56 16.41 -3.60
N PHE A 159 9.33 17.48 -3.38
CA PHE A 159 9.72 18.39 -4.45
C PHE A 159 10.40 17.66 -5.62
N ALA A 160 10.27 18.22 -6.82
CA ALA A 160 10.79 17.69 -8.08
C ALA A 160 10.28 16.30 -8.52
N VAL A 161 9.45 15.58 -7.74
CA VAL A 161 8.86 14.30 -8.17
C VAL A 161 7.48 14.53 -8.79
N ASN A 162 7.29 14.11 -10.05
CA ASN A 162 6.02 14.26 -10.77
C ASN A 162 5.08 13.06 -10.48
N PRO A 163 3.91 13.28 -9.85
CA PRO A 163 2.94 12.22 -9.55
C PRO A 163 2.48 11.43 -10.78
N GLU A 164 2.41 12.07 -11.95
CA GLU A 164 1.95 11.40 -13.18
C GLU A 164 2.94 10.36 -13.72
N GLN A 165 4.18 10.36 -13.23
CA GLN A 165 5.22 9.39 -13.64
C GLN A 165 5.32 8.17 -12.70
N TYR A 166 4.67 8.20 -11.53
CA TYR A 166 4.74 7.17 -10.50
C TYR A 166 3.33 6.85 -9.99
N THR A 167 2.58 6.07 -10.76
CA THR A 167 1.14 5.89 -10.56
C THR A 167 0.69 4.49 -10.09
N PRO A 168 1.46 3.68 -9.33
CA PRO A 168 1.03 2.32 -8.96
C PRO A 168 -0.25 2.33 -8.11
N TYR A 169 -0.39 3.31 -7.20
CA TYR A 169 -1.54 3.41 -6.31
C TYR A 169 -2.73 4.14 -6.93
N LYS A 170 -2.49 5.15 -7.77
CA LYS A 170 -3.51 5.70 -8.68
C LYS A 170 -4.11 4.60 -9.54
N THR A 171 -3.28 3.73 -10.12
CA THR A 171 -3.72 2.59 -10.93
C THR A 171 -4.52 1.59 -10.10
N LEU A 172 -4.05 1.24 -8.90
CA LEU A 172 -4.77 0.37 -7.96
C LEU A 172 -6.16 0.92 -7.62
N ALA A 173 -6.23 2.18 -7.18
CA ALA A 173 -7.49 2.84 -6.82
C ALA A 173 -8.47 2.94 -7.99
N SER A 174 -7.94 3.05 -9.22
CA SER A 174 -8.73 3.14 -10.45
C SER A 174 -9.17 1.77 -11.02
N LEU A 175 -8.79 0.65 -10.41
CA LEU A 175 -9.25 -0.66 -10.86
C LEU A 175 -10.78 -0.76 -10.70
N PRO A 176 -11.52 -1.29 -11.70
CA PRO A 176 -12.98 -1.44 -11.58
C PRO A 176 -13.38 -2.23 -10.33
N GLY A 177 -14.25 -1.67 -9.50
CA GLY A 177 -14.69 -2.29 -8.24
C GLY A 177 -13.73 -2.11 -7.06
N MET A 178 -12.62 -1.37 -7.23
CA MET A 178 -11.78 -0.96 -6.11
C MET A 178 -12.44 0.15 -5.30
N ASP A 179 -13.14 1.09 -5.95
CA ASP A 179 -13.94 2.14 -5.31
C ASP A 179 -13.19 2.93 -4.22
N LEU A 180 -11.96 3.33 -4.53
CA LEU A 180 -11.19 4.26 -3.70
C LEU A 180 -11.12 5.63 -4.39
N GLN A 181 -11.23 6.68 -3.61
CA GLN A 181 -10.90 8.03 -4.07
C GLN A 181 -9.38 8.20 -3.99
N TYR A 182 -8.75 8.69 -5.05
CA TYR A 182 -7.31 8.90 -5.07
C TYR A 182 -6.98 10.36 -5.37
N ILE A 183 -6.10 10.93 -4.56
CA ILE A 183 -5.59 12.29 -4.69
C ILE A 183 -4.07 12.25 -4.56
N ALA A 184 -3.38 12.90 -5.49
CA ALA A 184 -1.95 13.16 -5.36
C ALA A 184 -1.73 14.61 -4.93
N TRP A 185 -0.97 14.80 -3.87
CA TRP A 185 -0.43 16.11 -3.48
C TRP A 185 1.07 16.12 -3.77
N ARG A 186 1.58 17.24 -4.25
CA ARG A 186 3.01 17.40 -4.55
C ARG A 186 3.51 18.67 -3.87
N ASN A 187 4.66 18.57 -3.22
CA ASN A 187 5.39 19.77 -2.84
C ASN A 187 5.95 20.47 -4.09
N THR A 188 5.47 21.69 -4.39
CA THR A 188 5.95 22.51 -5.50
C THR A 188 6.93 23.59 -5.07
N VAL A 189 7.21 23.71 -3.77
CA VAL A 189 8.07 24.73 -3.17
C VAL A 189 9.36 24.07 -2.70
N GLU A 190 10.49 24.43 -3.29
CA GLU A 190 11.78 23.80 -3.01
C GLU A 190 12.19 23.97 -1.54
N GLU A 191 11.95 25.16 -0.99
CA GLU A 191 12.27 25.56 0.37
C GLU A 191 11.52 24.72 1.43
N ASN A 192 10.40 24.11 1.05
CA ASN A 192 9.65 23.17 1.91
C ASN A 192 10.26 21.76 1.91
N SER A 193 11.42 21.56 1.29
CA SER A 193 12.13 20.27 1.26
C SER A 193 13.49 20.39 1.95
N VAL A 194 13.78 19.41 2.81
CA VAL A 194 15.10 19.24 3.40
C VAL A 194 15.76 18.02 2.76
N THR A 195 16.90 18.22 2.12
CA THR A 195 17.70 17.13 1.57
C THR A 195 18.32 16.30 2.70
N TYR A 196 18.50 15.00 2.45
CA TYR A 196 19.12 14.11 3.44
C TYR A 196 20.52 14.62 3.83
N PRO A 197 20.85 14.72 5.13
CA PRO A 197 22.16 15.19 5.56
C PRO A 197 23.26 14.23 5.06
N ASP A 198 24.37 14.79 4.59
CA ASP A 198 25.59 14.06 4.19
C ASP A 198 25.50 13.17 2.94
N ARG A 199 24.50 13.38 2.07
CA ARG A 199 24.57 12.92 0.68
C ARG A 199 24.38 14.09 -0.29
N PRO A 200 25.46 14.81 -0.65
CA PRO A 200 25.43 15.60 -1.86
C PRO A 200 25.15 14.62 -3.01
N TRP A 201 24.14 14.95 -3.78
CA TRP A 201 23.64 14.25 -4.96
C TRP A 201 24.75 13.94 -5.96
#